data_AF-A0A959T0B7-F1
#
_entry.id   AF-A0A959T0B7-F1
#
_cell.length_a   1.000
_cell.length_b   1.000
_cell.length_c   1.000
_cell.angle_alpha   90.00
_cell.angle_beta   90.00
_cell.angle_gamma   90.00
#
_symmetry.space_group_name_H-M   'P 1'
#
loop_
_entity.id
_entity.type
_entity.pdbx_description
1 polymer ?
#
loop_
_entity_poly.entity_id
_entity_poly.type
_entity_poly.pdbx_seq_one_letter_code
_entity_poly.pdbx_strand_id
1 'polypeptide(L)'
;MKIRNILSALFVLSCLTSSTQQISSPWQWLNPKPAGYLNTKVRFTDDSIGFIFNDNGDLISTTDGGVSWSIQKKFSNAKVFDIHDSTGIIAGYTNEI
;
A
#
# COMPACT_ATOMS: atom_id res chain seq x y z
N MET A 1 37.32 42.60 9.93
CA MET A 1 37.03 41.22 9.49
C MET A 1 35.98 41.31 8.37
N LYS A 2 36.34 41.00 7.12
CA LYS A 2 35.53 41.36 5.95
C LYS A 2 34.32 40.43 5.85
N ILE A 3 33.11 40.98 5.74
CA ILE A 3 31.82 40.28 5.61
C ILE A 3 31.83 39.20 4.51
N ARG A 4 32.71 39.37 3.52
CA ARG A 4 33.00 38.44 2.43
C ARG A 4 33.51 37.06 2.88
N ASN A 5 34.09 36.95 4.08
CA ASN A 5 34.58 35.70 4.67
C ASN A 5 33.49 34.94 5.44
N ILE A 6 32.41 35.62 5.86
CA ILE A 6 31.30 35.01 6.61
C ILE A 6 30.30 34.37 5.64
N LEU A 7 30.04 35.01 4.49
CA LEU A 7 29.20 34.47 3.43
C LEU A 7 29.77 33.19 2.79
N SER A 8 31.08 33.11 2.64
CA SER A 8 31.76 31.91 2.13
C SER A 8 31.72 30.75 3.15
N ALA A 9 31.80 31.04 4.45
CA ALA A 9 31.66 30.02 5.50
C ALA A 9 30.24 29.44 5.59
N LEU A 10 29.20 30.27 5.41
CA LEU A 10 27.79 29.83 5.42
C LEU A 10 27.43 28.94 4.22
N PHE A 11 28.02 29.20 3.05
CA PHE A 11 27.78 28.41 1.83
C PHE A 11 28.45 27.01 1.88
N VAL A 12 29.58 26.90 2.59
CA VAL A 12 30.25 25.61 2.82
C VAL A 12 29.49 24.77 3.85
N LEU A 13 28.84 25.41 4.84
CA LEU A 13 28.07 24.73 5.87
C LEU A 13 26.75 24.12 5.35
N SER A 14 26.10 24.75 4.37
CA SER A 14 24.88 24.19 3.74
C SER A 14 25.15 22.95 2.89
N CYS A 15 26.39 22.74 2.43
CA CYS A 15 26.76 21.57 1.65
C CYS A 15 26.85 20.29 2.52
N LEU A 16 27.16 20.48 3.82
CA LEU A 16 27.29 19.40 4.80
C LEU A 16 25.95 18.83 5.30
N THR A 17 24.85 19.56 5.11
CA THR A 17 23.50 19.09 5.48
C THR A 17 22.74 18.47 4.30
N SER A 18 23.41 18.19 3.18
CA SER A 18 22.84 17.39 2.09
C SER A 18 22.74 15.95 2.59
N SER A 19 21.81 15.70 3.50
CA SER A 19 21.43 14.35 3.91
C SER A 19 21.21 13.60 2.63
N THR A 20 21.98 12.53 2.43
CA THR A 20 21.77 11.59 1.35
C THR A 20 20.28 11.30 1.32
N GLN A 21 19.57 11.74 0.27
CA GLN A 21 18.27 11.15 -0.01
C GLN A 21 18.62 9.71 -0.39
N GLN A 22 18.63 8.85 0.62
CA GLN A 22 18.58 7.43 0.40
C GLN A 22 17.21 7.25 -0.25
N ILE A 23 17.18 7.28 -1.58
CA ILE A 23 16.04 6.78 -2.33
C ILE A 23 16.03 5.31 -1.96
N SER A 24 15.34 4.97 -0.87
CA SER A 24 14.94 3.60 -0.62
C SER A 24 14.27 3.15 -1.90
N SER A 25 14.53 1.93 -2.34
CA SER A 25 13.73 1.31 -3.40
C SER A 25 12.27 1.72 -3.19
N PRO A 26 11.59 2.31 -4.21
CA PRO A 26 10.20 2.75 -4.04
C PRO A 26 9.31 1.57 -3.65
N TRP A 27 9.77 0.36 -3.98
CA TRP A 27 9.20 -0.89 -3.50
C TRP A 27 9.79 -1.27 -2.14
N GLN A 28 8.93 -1.28 -1.13
CA GLN A 28 9.16 -1.92 0.15
C GLN A 28 8.32 -3.19 0.24
N TRP A 29 8.91 -4.28 0.75
CA TRP A 29 8.17 -5.51 1.02
C TRP A 29 7.23 -5.29 2.20
N LEU A 30 5.93 -5.38 1.94
CA LEU A 30 4.87 -5.26 2.94
C LEU A 30 4.40 -6.61 3.51
N ASN A 31 4.93 -7.73 3.02
CA ASN A 31 4.45 -9.07 3.36
C ASN A 31 4.82 -9.48 4.81
N PRO A 32 3.91 -10.10 5.60
CA PRO A 32 2.54 -10.50 5.30
C PRO A 32 1.51 -9.57 5.94
N LYS A 33 1.56 -8.26 5.67
CA LYS A 33 0.44 -7.39 6.02
C LYS A 33 -0.57 -7.37 4.87
N PRO A 34 -1.88 -7.47 5.17
CA PRO A 34 -2.47 -7.75 6.49
C PRO A 34 -2.70 -9.24 6.77
N ALA A 35 -2.48 -10.13 5.80
CA ALA A 35 -2.72 -11.56 5.96
C ALA A 35 -1.58 -12.39 5.35
N GLY A 36 -1.24 -13.53 5.98
CA GLY A 36 -0.22 -14.47 5.51
C GLY A 36 -0.66 -15.42 4.40
N TYR A 37 -1.61 -14.97 3.57
CA TYR A 37 -2.29 -15.74 2.54
C TYR A 37 -1.97 -15.16 1.16
N LEU A 38 -2.07 -15.98 0.10
CA LEU A 38 -1.75 -15.51 -1.25
C LEU A 38 -2.84 -14.56 -1.73
N ASN A 39 -2.45 -13.32 -2.04
CA ASN A 39 -3.34 -12.35 -2.65
C ASN A 39 -3.62 -12.76 -4.11
N THR A 40 -4.87 -13.11 -4.41
CA THR A 40 -5.27 -13.63 -5.72
C THR A 40 -5.79 -12.53 -6.65
N LYS A 41 -6.32 -11.45 -6.08
CA LYS A 41 -6.86 -10.29 -6.80
C LYS A 41 -6.55 -9.00 -6.04
N VAL A 42 -6.32 -7.92 -6.79
CA VAL A 42 -6.27 -6.55 -6.29
C VAL A 42 -7.02 -5.64 -7.25
N ARG A 43 -7.86 -4.74 -6.73
CA ARG A 43 -8.64 -3.76 -7.49
C ARG A 43 -8.73 -2.45 -6.71
N PHE A 44 -8.63 -1.33 -7.42
CA PHE A 44 -8.84 0.01 -6.88
C PHE A 44 -10.06 0.63 -7.55
N THR A 45 -10.92 1.28 -6.76
CA THR A 45 -12.07 2.05 -7.26
C THR A 45 -11.69 3.49 -7.54
N ASP A 46 -10.68 4.00 -6.85
CA ASP A 46 -10.02 5.29 -7.05
C ASP A 46 -8.58 5.23 -6.49
N ASP A 47 -7.85 6.35 -6.51
CA ASP A 47 -6.45 6.42 -6.07
C ASP A 47 -6.25 6.12 -4.57
N SER A 48 -7.31 6.18 -3.76
CA SER A 48 -7.27 6.00 -2.31
C SER A 48 -7.91 4.70 -1.83
N ILE A 49 -8.99 4.26 -2.48
CA ILE A 49 -9.79 3.11 -2.08
C ILE A 49 -9.44 1.89 -2.92
N GLY A 50 -8.95 0.86 -2.25
CA GLY A 50 -8.56 -0.41 -2.87
C GLY A 50 -8.98 -1.62 -2.07
N PHE A 51 -9.04 -2.75 -2.77
CA PHE A 51 -9.47 -4.03 -2.24
C PHE A 51 -8.53 -5.15 -2.71
N ILE A 52 -8.25 -6.08 -1.83
CA ILE A 52 -7.51 -7.31 -2.08
C ILE A 52 -8.40 -8.49 -1.67
N PHE A 53 -8.36 -9.55 -2.46
CA PHE A 53 -8.95 -10.84 -2.12
C PHE A 53 -7.87 -11.91 -2.09
N ASN A 54 -7.77 -12.66 -0.99
CA ASN A 54 -6.78 -13.71 -0.83
C ASN A 54 -7.40 -15.13 -0.93
N ASP A 55 -6.55 -16.16 -1.03
CA ASP A 55 -6.97 -17.56 -1.18
C ASP A 55 -7.68 -18.15 0.05
N ASN A 56 -7.57 -17.49 1.21
CA ASN A 56 -8.32 -17.79 2.44
C ASN A 56 -9.73 -17.20 2.44
N GLY A 57 -10.09 -16.42 1.42
CA GLY A 57 -11.39 -15.78 1.29
C GLY A 57 -11.50 -14.45 2.05
N ASP A 58 -10.40 -13.86 2.47
CA ASP A 58 -10.42 -12.56 3.13
C ASP A 58 -10.55 -11.45 2.09
N LEU A 59 -11.54 -10.58 2.30
CA LEU A 59 -11.65 -9.28 1.68
C LEU A 59 -10.93 -8.27 2.56
N ILE A 60 -9.91 -7.65 1.97
CA ILE A 60 -9.02 -6.71 2.61
C ILE A 60 -9.18 -5.36 1.90
N SER A 61 -9.21 -4.25 2.63
CA SER A 61 -9.31 -2.92 2.02
C SER A 61 -8.29 -1.91 2.53
N THR A 62 -8.07 -0.88 1.73
CA THR A 62 -7.32 0.33 2.03
C THR A 62 -8.17 1.55 1.71
N THR A 63 -7.91 2.66 2.40
CA THR A 63 -8.47 3.99 2.13
C THR A 63 -7.36 5.04 2.01
N ASP A 64 -6.10 4.61 1.93
CA ASP A 64 -4.91 5.46 1.90
C ASP A 64 -3.96 5.09 0.74
N GLY A 65 -4.52 4.56 -0.35
CA GLY A 65 -3.75 4.21 -1.56
C GLY A 65 -2.86 2.98 -1.38
N GLY A 66 -3.15 2.14 -0.38
CA GLY A 66 -2.42 0.91 -0.10
C GLY A 66 -1.24 1.07 0.85
N VAL A 67 -1.12 2.20 1.54
CA VAL A 67 -0.13 2.41 2.61
C VAL A 67 -0.46 1.50 3.81
N SER A 68 -1.74 1.38 4.14
CA SER A 68 -2.25 0.45 5.14
C SER A 68 -3.45 -0.35 4.61
N TRP A 69 -3.56 -1.57 5.10
CA TRP A 69 -4.60 -2.52 4.70
C TRP A 69 -5.22 -3.16 5.94
N SER A 70 -6.53 -3.42 5.90
CA SER A 70 -7.28 -4.02 6.98
C SER A 70 -8.24 -5.08 6.46
N ILE A 71 -8.36 -6.21 7.18
CA ILE A 71 -9.33 -7.25 6.85
C ILE A 71 -10.73 -6.73 7.19
N GLN A 72 -11.61 -6.69 6.19
CA GLN A 72 -12.99 -6.22 6.34
C GLN A 72 -13.94 -7.37 6.60
N LYS A 73 -13.78 -8.47 5.84
CA LYS A 73 -14.69 -9.61 5.92
C LYS A 73 -14.02 -10.87 5.41
N LYS A 74 -14.43 -12.02 5.94
CA LYS A 74 -14.06 -13.33 5.43
C LYS A 74 -15.26 -13.99 4.77
N PHE A 75 -15.04 -14.56 3.59
CA PHE A 75 -16.03 -15.30 2.82
C PHE A 75 -15.61 -16.76 2.72
N SER A 76 -16.15 -17.60 3.62
CA SER A 76 -15.93 -19.05 3.58
C SER A 76 -16.37 -19.58 2.21
N ASN A 77 -15.46 -20.25 1.51
CA ASN A 77 -15.64 -20.86 0.18
C ASN A 77 -15.72 -19.89 -1.03
N ALA A 78 -15.50 -18.59 -0.85
CA ALA A 78 -15.36 -17.69 -1.99
C ALA A 78 -14.06 -17.97 -2.76
N LYS A 79 -14.17 -17.97 -4.09
CA LYS A 79 -13.06 -18.25 -5.02
C LYS A 79 -12.86 -17.15 -6.06
N VAL A 80 -13.93 -16.43 -6.37
CA VAL A 80 -13.92 -15.36 -7.36
C VAL A 80 -14.29 -14.07 -6.66
N PHE A 81 -13.47 -13.06 -6.93
CA PHE A 81 -13.70 -11.69 -6.55
C PHE A 81 -13.45 -10.80 -7.77
N ASP A 82 -14.37 -9.88 -8.02
CA ASP A 82 -14.14 -8.76 -8.92
C ASP A 82 -14.91 -7.54 -8.43
N ILE A 83 -14.41 -6.36 -8.79
CA ILE A 83 -15.08 -5.08 -8.55
C ILE A 83 -15.08 -4.32 -9.88
N HIS A 84 -16.25 -3.78 -10.21
CA HIS A 84 -16.43 -2.84 -11.31
C HIS A 84 -17.19 -1.62 -10.76
N ASP A 85 -16.56 -0.44 -10.86
CA ASP A 85 -17.05 0.80 -10.27
C ASP A 85 -17.39 0.65 -8.78
N SER A 86 -18.62 0.94 -8.39
CA SER A 86 -19.13 0.80 -7.02
C SER A 86 -19.74 -0.58 -6.73
N THR A 87 -19.66 -1.53 -7.68
CA THR A 87 -20.28 -2.85 -7.56
C THR A 87 -19.23 -3.95 -7.45
N GLY A 88 -19.27 -4.70 -6.35
CA GLY A 88 -18.45 -5.89 -6.14
C GLY A 88 -19.23 -7.18 -6.34
N ILE A 89 -18.60 -8.18 -6.97
CA ILE A 89 -19.13 -9.54 -7.10
C ILE A 89 -18.20 -10.50 -6.37
N ILE A 90 -18.79 -11.34 -5.52
CA ILE A 90 -18.10 -12.42 -4.82
C ILE A 90 -18.85 -13.71 -5.12
N ALA A 91 -18.16 -14.70 -5.69
CA ALA A 91 -18.72 -16.00 -5.98
C ALA A 91 -17.85 -17.11 -5.40
N GLY A 92 -18.49 -18.21 -4.99
CA GLY A 92 -17.87 -19.32 -4.30
C GLY A 92 -18.65 -20.60 -4.46
N TYR A 93 -18.10 -21.69 -3.93
CA TYR A 93 -18.82 -22.95 -3.84
C TYR A 93 -19.67 -22.95 -2.56
N THR A 94 -20.98 -23.06 -2.69
CA THR A 94 -21.85 -23.39 -1.55
C THR A 94 -21.93 -24.90 -1.43
N ASN A 95 -21.53 -25.45 -0.29
CA ASN A 95 -22.06 -26.74 0.17
C ASN A 95 -23.22 -26.51 1.16
N GLU A 96 -23.83 -25.33 1.17
CA GLU A 96 -25.06 -25.08 1.91
C GLU A 96 -26.23 -25.27 0.94
N ILE A 97 -26.82 -26.48 1.03
CA ILE A 97 -28.21 -26.77 0.65
C ILE A 97 -29.07 -26.42 1.85
#